data_AF-A0A7M3P9P4-F1
#
_entry.id   AF-A0A7M3P9P4-F1
#
_cell.length_a   1.000
_cell.length_b   1.000
_cell.length_c   1.000
_cell.angle_alpha   90.00
_cell.angle_beta   90.00
_cell.angle_gamma   90.00
#
_symmetry.space_group_name_H-M   'P 1'
#
loop_
_entity.id
_entity.type
_entity.pdbx_description
1 polymer ?
#
loop_
_entity_poly.entity_id
_entity_poly.type
_entity_poly.pdbx_seq_one_letter_code
_entity_poly.pdbx_strand_id
1 'polypeptide(L)'
;MNDVILSAQDAVQAVDTNAGLKTIGYGLSTLGPGLGIGIVAGKTVEGMARQPEMAGQLRTTMFLGIAFTEALALIGLVAGFVF
;
A
#
# COMPACT_ATOMS: atom_id res chain seq x y z
N MET A 1 36.55 -15.79 -25.54
CA MET A 1 37.11 -15.00 -24.42
C MET A 1 36.09 -14.03 -23.82
N ASN A 2 35.18 -13.45 -24.60
CA ASN A 2 34.07 -12.64 -24.07
C ASN A 2 33.04 -13.43 -23.25
N ASP A 3 32.80 -14.70 -23.54
CA ASP A 3 31.80 -15.53 -22.83
C ASP A 3 32.23 -15.90 -21.39
N VAL A 4 33.54 -15.96 -21.14
CA VAL A 4 34.11 -16.21 -19.80
C VAL A 4 33.97 -14.97 -18.91
N ILE A 5 34.06 -13.77 -19.51
CA ILE A 5 33.82 -12.51 -18.80
C ILE A 5 32.32 -12.30 -18.54
N LEU A 6 31.45 -12.69 -19.48
CA LEU A 6 30.00 -12.62 -19.33
C LEU A 6 29.48 -13.53 -18.20
N SER A 7 29.92 -14.79 -18.16
CA SER A 7 29.54 -15.73 -17.11
C SER A 7 30.11 -15.38 -15.72
N ALA A 8 31.24 -14.67 -15.67
CA ALA A 8 31.76 -14.10 -14.43
C ALA A 8 30.95 -12.87 -13.95
N GLN A 9 30.36 -12.08 -14.85
CA GLN A 9 29.45 -10.99 -14.49
C GLN A 9 28.10 -11.49 -13.97
N ASP A 10 27.57 -12.61 -14.49
CA ASP A 10 26.33 -13.21 -14.01
C ASP A 10 26.46 -13.81 -12.59
N ALA A 11 27.64 -14.32 -12.23
CA ALA A 11 27.94 -14.77 -10.86
C ALA A 11 28.14 -13.61 -9.87
N VAL A 12 28.44 -12.40 -10.38
CA VAL A 12 28.55 -11.13 -9.63
C VAL A 12 27.30 -10.26 -9.89
N GLN A 13 26.12 -10.89 -9.98
CA GLN A 13 24.87 -10.17 -9.75
C GLN A 13 24.84 -9.80 -8.27
N ALA A 14 25.28 -8.58 -7.95
CA ALA A 14 25.07 -8.01 -6.63
C ALA A 14 23.57 -8.15 -6.32
N VAL A 15 23.22 -8.78 -5.19
CA VAL A 15 21.86 -8.71 -4.66
C VAL A 15 21.46 -7.24 -4.70
N ASP A 16 20.48 -6.90 -5.54
CA ASP A 16 20.01 -5.53 -5.68
C ASP A 16 19.32 -5.14 -4.36
N THR A 17 20.12 -4.61 -3.43
CA THR A 17 19.66 -4.15 -2.12
C THR A 17 18.57 -3.09 -2.26
N ASN A 18 18.48 -2.41 -3.41
CA ASN A 18 17.43 -1.45 -3.69
C ASN A 18 16.06 -2.13 -3.82
N ALA A 19 15.98 -3.35 -4.36
CA ALA A 19 14.71 -4.09 -4.44
C ALA A 19 14.15 -4.40 -3.04
N GLY A 20 15.01 -4.83 -2.11
CA GLY A 20 14.62 -5.07 -0.71
C GLY A 20 14.13 -3.79 -0.01
N LEU A 21 14.85 -2.68 -0.19
CA LEU A 21 14.50 -1.38 0.41
C LEU A 21 13.19 -0.81 -0.13
N LYS A 22 12.92 -0.94 -1.44
CA LYS A 22 11.65 -0.54 -2.06
C LYS A 22 10.46 -1.28 -1.45
N THR A 23 10.62 -2.58 -1.22
CA THR A 23 9.58 -3.44 -0.64
C THR A 23 9.27 -3.05 0.81
N ILE A 24 10.31 -2.75 1.59
CA ILE A 24 10.17 -2.25 2.97
C ILE A 24 9.51 -0.86 2.98
N GLY A 25 9.95 0.05 2.10
CA GLY A 25 9.38 1.39 1.97
C GLY A 25 7.89 1.36 1.66
N TYR A 26 7.48 0.50 0.72
CA TYR A 26 6.06 0.27 0.44
C TYR A 26 5.33 -0.27 1.67
N GLY A 27 5.85 -1.31 2.33
CA GLY A 27 5.25 -1.88 3.54
C GLY A 27 5.06 -0.87 4.68
N LEU A 28 5.96 0.10 4.82
CA LEU A 28 5.80 1.19 5.80
C LEU A 28 4.74 2.21 5.36
N SER A 29 4.64 2.50 4.07
CA SER A 29 3.65 3.45 3.53
C SER A 29 2.20 2.98 3.73
N THR A 30 1.96 1.66 3.76
CA THR A 30 0.61 1.10 3.92
C THR A 30 0.11 1.08 5.36
N LEU A 31 0.95 1.35 6.36
CA LEU A 31 0.55 1.37 7.77
C LEU A 31 -0.48 2.47 8.07
N GLY A 32 -0.28 3.67 7.51
CA GLY A 32 -1.19 4.79 7.68
C GLY A 32 -2.59 4.47 7.13
N PRO A 33 -2.69 4.04 5.86
CA PRO A 33 -3.95 3.64 5.27
C PRO A 33 -4.61 2.44 5.96
N GLY A 34 -3.84 1.41 6.34
CA GLY A 34 -4.37 0.27 7.09
C GLY A 34 -5.06 0.69 8.40
N LEU A 35 -4.45 1.62 9.15
CA LEU A 35 -5.04 2.17 10.36
C LEU A 35 -6.28 3.04 10.05
N GLY A 36 -6.18 3.93 9.06
CA GLY A 36 -7.28 4.83 8.67
C GLY A 36 -8.51 4.06 8.20
N ILE A 37 -8.33 3.03 7.37
CA ILE A 37 -9.41 2.16 6.89
C ILE A 37 -10.06 1.43 8.05
N GLY A 38 -9.26 0.88 8.98
CA GLY A 38 -9.77 0.21 10.17
C GLY A 38 -10.67 1.12 11.02
N ILE A 39 -10.25 2.37 11.23
CA ILE A 39 -11.03 3.37 11.96
C ILE A 39 -12.31 3.75 11.21
N VAL A 40 -12.22 4.06 9.91
CA VAL A 40 -13.35 4.45 9.08
C VAL A 40 -14.39 3.33 9.01
N ALA A 41 -13.96 2.10 8.75
CA ALA A 41 -14.84 0.93 8.71
C ALA A 41 -15.48 0.67 10.07
N GLY A 42 -14.69 0.67 11.15
CA GLY A 42 -15.19 0.46 12.51
C GLY A 42 -16.25 1.49 12.91
N LYS A 43 -16.00 2.78 12.65
CA LYS A 43 -16.96 3.86 12.94
C LYS A 43 -18.21 3.80 12.09
N THR A 44 -18.07 3.35 10.84
CA THR A 44 -19.23 3.14 9.96
C THR A 44 -20.12 2.02 10.51
N VAL A 45 -19.54 0.90 10.93
CA VAL A 45 -20.29 -0.21 11.54
C VAL A 45 -20.98 0.22 12.83
N GLU A 46 -20.29 0.93 13.72
CA GLU A 46 -20.90 1.51 14.93
C GLU A 46 -22.08 2.45 14.59
N GLY A 47 -21.91 3.31 13.57
CA GLY A 47 -22.95 4.23 13.12
C GLY A 47 -24.16 3.50 12.55
N MET A 48 -23.94 2.48 11.72
CA MET A 48 -25.01 1.64 11.16
C MET A 48 -25.75 0.85 12.22
N ALA A 49 -25.07 0.38 13.26
CA ALA A 49 -25.70 -0.32 14.38
C ALA A 49 -26.60 0.59 15.22
N ARG A 50 -26.27 1.89 15.30
CA ARG A 50 -27.09 2.90 16.01
C ARG A 50 -28.23 3.44 15.16
N GLN A 51 -28.03 3.59 13.85
CA GLN A 51 -28.99 4.17 12.91
C GLN A 51 -29.05 3.32 11.62
N PRO A 52 -29.78 2.19 11.64
CA PRO A 52 -29.86 1.28 10.49
C PRO A 52 -30.50 1.92 9.25
N GLU A 53 -31.38 2.91 9.42
CA GLU A 53 -32.01 3.67 8.34
C GLU A 53 -30.99 4.48 7.52
N MET A 54 -29.86 4.88 8.13
CA MET A 54 -28.79 5.62 7.46
C MET A 54 -27.72 4.72 6.85
N ALA A 55 -27.87 3.40 6.93
CA ALA A 55 -26.82 2.46 6.54
C ALA A 55 -26.36 2.58 5.09
N GLY A 56 -27.27 2.90 4.17
CA GLY A 56 -26.93 3.15 2.77
C GLY A 56 -25.97 4.33 2.63
N GLN A 57 -26.31 5.48 3.22
CA GLN A 57 -25.48 6.68 3.16
C GLN A 57 -24.15 6.51 3.89
N LEU A 58 -24.15 5.86 5.06
CA LEU A 58 -22.94 5.59 5.83
C LEU A 58 -21.95 4.73 5.03
N ARG A 59 -22.41 3.70 4.32
CA ARG A 59 -21.55 2.90 3.43
C ARG A 59 -20.96 3.72 2.30
N THR A 60 -21.74 4.61 1.67
CA THR A 60 -21.23 5.49 0.61
C THR A 60 -20.11 6.40 1.13
N THR A 61 -20.33 7.06 2.27
CA THR A 61 -19.32 7.92 2.90
C THR A 61 -18.11 7.11 3.35
N MET A 62 -18.30 5.89 3.85
CA MET A 62 -17.21 4.97 4.22
C MET A 62 -16.30 4.67 3.04
N PHE A 63 -16.85 4.29 1.88
CA PHE A 63 -16.04 4.00 0.70
C PHE A 63 -15.29 5.23 0.19
N LEU A 64 -15.89 6.41 0.27
CA LEU A 64 -15.19 7.66 -0.06
C LEU A 64 -14.03 7.93 0.92
N GLY A 65 -14.26 7.72 2.22
CA GLY A 65 -13.22 7.82 3.25
C GLY A 65 -12.08 6.82 3.04
N ILE A 66 -12.40 5.57 2.69
CA ILE A 66 -11.42 4.54 2.34
C ILE A 66 -10.61 4.94 1.11
N ALA A 67 -11.26 5.44 0.06
CA ALA A 67 -10.58 5.86 -1.17
C ALA A 67 -9.57 6.99 -0.92
N PHE A 68 -9.94 8.00 -0.13
CA PHE A 68 -9.00 9.06 0.25
C PHE A 68 -7.89 8.58 1.17
N THR A 69 -8.21 7.65 2.07
CA THR A 69 -7.23 7.04 2.95
C THR A 69 -6.19 6.23 2.15
N GLU A 70 -6.62 5.50 1.12
CA GLU A 70 -5.71 4.69 0.29
C GLU A 70 -4.87 5.46 -0.70
N ALA A 71 -5.22 6.72 -1.00
CA ALA A 71 -4.40 7.55 -1.87
C ALA A 71 -2.92 7.61 -1.41
N LEU A 72 -2.67 7.54 -0.09
CA LEU A 72 -1.32 7.57 0.46
C LEU A 72 -0.53 6.27 0.22
N ALA A 73 -1.16 5.09 0.32
CA ALA A 73 -0.49 3.82 0.00
C ALA A 73 -0.17 3.73 -1.49
N LEU A 74 -1.09 4.20 -2.34
CA LEU A 74 -0.87 4.20 -3.78
C LEU A 74 0.28 5.13 -4.18
N ILE A 75 0.45 6.27 -3.50
CA ILE A 75 1.63 7.12 -3.67
C ILE A 75 2.90 6.36 -3.26
N GLY A 76 2.89 5.63 -2.14
CA GLY A 76 4.02 4.79 -1.71
C GLY A 76 4.35 3.66 -2.69
N LEU A 77 3.33 3.04 -3.27
CA LEU A 77 3.48 2.03 -4.33
C LEU A 77 4.16 2.65 -5.56
N VAL A 78 3.62 3.78 -6.05
CA VAL A 78 4.14 4.50 -7.22
C VAL A 78 5.59 4.95 -6.98
N ALA A 79 5.91 5.42 -5.77
CA ALA A 79 7.26 5.82 -5.41
C ALA A 79 8.28 4.68 -5.62
N GLY A 80 7.92 3.42 -5.32
CA GLY A 80 8.77 2.25 -5.57
C GLY A 80 9.04 1.93 -7.04
N PHE A 81 8.22 2.45 -7.96
CA PHE A 81 8.45 2.36 -9.41
C PHE A 81 9.21 3.57 -9.97
N VAL A 82 9.09 4.74 -9.33
CA VAL A 82 9.69 5.99 -9.81
C VAL A 82 11.15 6.15 -9.34
N PHE A 83 11.44 5.71 -8.12
CA PHE A 83 12.78 5.72 -7.51
C PHE A 83 13.28 4.29 -7.38
#